data_AF-A0A2I1HWW1-F1
#
_entry.id   AF-A0A2I1HWW1-F1
#
_cell.length_a   1.000
_cell.length_b   1.000
_cell.length_c   1.000
_cell.angle_alpha   90.00
_cell.angle_beta   90.00
_cell.angle_gamma   90.00
#
_symmetry.space_group_name_H-M   'P 1'
#
loop_
_entity.id
_entity.type
_entity.pdbx_description
1 polymer ?
#
loop_
_entity_poly.entity_id
_entity_poly.type
_entity_poly.pdbx_seq_one_letter_code
_entity_poly.pdbx_strand_id
1 'polypeptide(L)'
;MICDNCLRREKDTPSIYDAQSEAVRMIRIVMLLLQHIRDPQNNMHYITREDIIDVFYNNKNNNVNQKNLNKLSLYSEARIQTRLRPQKVGMYLLDWLITEEIIYQFIELRRLRSDSSILTYICRIEGVNENAEDLILAKNWNLYIK
;
A
#
# COMPACT_ATOMS: atom_id res chain seq x y z
N MET A 1 -14.43 27.30 7.48
CA MET A 1 -15.33 26.26 8.01
C MET A 1 -14.47 25.02 8.26
N ILE A 2 -14.28 24.60 9.51
CA ILE A 2 -13.46 23.43 9.86
C ILE A 2 -14.38 22.21 9.80
N CYS A 3 -14.02 21.16 9.06
CA CYS A 3 -14.87 19.97 8.95
C CYS A 3 -14.78 19.11 10.22
N ASP A 4 -15.81 18.30 10.47
CA ASP A 4 -15.89 17.42 11.65
C ASP A 4 -14.67 16.50 11.78
N ASN A 5 -14.10 16.06 10.66
CA ASN A 5 -12.89 15.22 10.66
C ASN A 5 -11.65 15.99 11.13
N CYS A 6 -11.53 17.28 10.80
CA CYS A 6 -10.47 18.14 11.30
C CYS A 6 -10.61 18.35 12.82
N LEU A 7 -11.82 18.66 13.30
CA LEU A 7 -12.07 18.85 14.74
C LEU A 7 -11.81 17.57 15.55
N ARG A 8 -12.16 16.40 15.02
CA ARG A 8 -11.86 15.10 15.66
C ARG A 8 -10.37 14.83 15.68
N ARG A 9 -9.66 15.10 14.58
CA ARG A 9 -8.20 14.94 14.51
C ARG A 9 -7.47 15.87 15.45
N GLU A 10 -7.87 17.13 15.60
CA GLU A 10 -7.23 18.05 16.54
C GLU A 10 -7.34 17.56 17.99
N LYS A 11 -8.50 17.00 18.38
CA LYS A 11 -8.70 16.41 19.72
C LYS A 11 -7.79 15.21 20.00
N ASP A 12 -7.34 14.51 18.97
CA ASP A 12 -6.44 13.37 19.09
C ASP A 12 -4.96 13.78 19.30
N THR A 13 -4.65 15.08 19.23
CA THR A 13 -3.30 15.65 19.37
C THR A 13 -2.24 14.89 18.55
N PRO A 14 -2.41 14.77 17.22
CA PRO A 14 -1.52 13.97 16.40
C PRO A 14 -0.15 14.62 16.29
N SER A 15 0.88 13.78 16.26
CA SER A 15 2.22 14.19 15.86
C SER A 15 2.35 14.16 14.33
N ILE A 16 3.12 15.09 13.78
CA ILE A 16 3.48 15.10 12.36
C ILE A 16 4.72 14.23 12.19
N TYR A 17 4.64 13.29 11.25
CA TYR A 17 5.73 12.41 10.87
C TYR A 17 6.01 12.52 9.38
N ASP A 18 7.27 12.77 9.04
CA ASP A 18 7.73 12.72 7.66
C ASP A 18 7.87 11.25 7.22
N ALA A 19 6.96 10.82 6.35
CA ALA A 19 6.89 9.46 5.84
C ALA A 19 7.59 9.28 4.48
N GLN A 20 8.43 10.22 4.05
CA GLN A 20 9.10 10.12 2.73
C GLN A 20 9.92 8.84 2.60
N SER A 21 10.67 8.44 3.64
CA SER A 21 11.47 7.21 3.61
C SER A 21 10.59 5.96 3.49
N GLU A 22 9.43 5.97 4.13
CA GLU A 22 8.42 4.93 4.04
C GLU A 22 7.75 4.89 2.68
N ALA A 23 7.53 6.04 2.04
CA ALA A 23 6.99 6.13 0.69
C ALA A 23 7.94 5.44 -0.30
N VAL A 24 9.24 5.77 -0.24
CA VAL A 24 10.29 5.12 -1.05
C VAL A 24 10.32 3.61 -0.79
N ARG A 25 10.25 3.19 0.48
CA ARG A 25 10.22 1.77 0.81
C ARG A 25 8.98 1.06 0.26
N MET A 26 7.82 1.71 0.30
CA MET A 26 6.57 1.14 -0.18
C MET A 26 6.60 0.93 -1.69
N ILE A 27 7.11 1.90 -2.48
CA ILE A 27 7.25 1.70 -3.94
C ILE A 27 8.24 0.59 -4.29
N ARG A 28 9.34 0.44 -3.54
CA ARG A 28 10.30 -0.66 -3.73
C ARG A 28 9.66 -2.01 -3.47
N ILE A 29 8.80 -2.11 -2.46
CA ILE A 29 8.01 -3.32 -2.20
C ILE A 29 7.07 -3.60 -3.38
N VAL A 30 6.37 -2.59 -3.91
CA VAL A 30 5.50 -2.78 -5.08
C VAL A 30 6.28 -3.28 -6.29
N MET A 31 7.46 -2.70 -6.57
CA MET A 31 8.33 -3.14 -7.66
C MET A 31 8.77 -4.60 -7.51
N LEU A 32 9.10 -5.03 -6.28
CA LEU A 32 9.45 -6.43 -6.02
C LEU A 32 8.25 -7.36 -6.17
N LEU A 33 7.06 -6.95 -5.72
CA LEU A 33 5.85 -7.74 -5.92
C LEU A 33 5.50 -7.90 -7.40
N LEU A 34 5.71 -6.85 -8.21
CA LEU A 34 5.55 -6.86 -9.66
C LEU A 34 6.56 -7.77 -10.37
N GLN A 35 7.74 -7.99 -9.79
CA GLN A 35 8.69 -8.99 -10.28
C GLN A 35 8.29 -10.40 -9.83
N HIS A 36 7.88 -10.54 -8.56
CA HIS A 36 7.49 -11.81 -7.95
C HIS A 36 6.30 -12.46 -8.65
N ILE A 37 5.28 -11.68 -9.02
CA ILE A 37 4.10 -12.19 -9.72
C ILE A 37 4.40 -12.76 -11.12
N ARG A 38 5.53 -12.40 -11.72
CA ARG A 38 5.93 -12.90 -13.05
C ARG A 38 6.51 -14.31 -12.99
N ASP A 39 6.92 -14.79 -11.81
CA ASP A 39 7.43 -16.14 -11.64
C ASP A 39 6.25 -17.15 -11.55
N PRO A 40 6.14 -18.09 -12.50
CA PRO A 40 5.07 -19.08 -12.54
C PRO A 40 5.01 -20.00 -11.31
N GLN A 41 6.08 -20.09 -10.51
CA GLN A 41 6.11 -20.87 -9.27
C GLN A 41 5.34 -20.19 -8.13
N ASN A 42 4.96 -18.93 -8.30
CA ASN A 42 4.22 -18.18 -7.29
C ASN A 42 2.71 -18.29 -7.54
N ASN A 43 1.96 -18.63 -6.49
CA ASN A 43 0.49 -18.72 -6.50
C ASN A 43 -0.15 -17.33 -6.41
N MET A 44 0.20 -16.44 -7.33
CA MET A 44 -0.21 -15.04 -7.30
C MET A 44 -0.68 -14.61 -8.69
N HIS A 45 -1.96 -14.26 -8.83
CA HIS A 45 -2.55 -13.83 -10.11
C HIS A 45 -2.62 -12.31 -10.27
N TYR A 46 -2.68 -11.57 -9.16
CA TYR A 46 -2.64 -10.12 -9.11
C TYR A 46 -2.17 -9.67 -7.72
N ILE A 47 -1.65 -8.45 -7.63
CA ILE A 47 -1.20 -7.83 -6.39
C ILE A 47 -2.36 -7.05 -5.78
N THR A 48 -2.70 -7.35 -4.53
CA THR A 48 -3.67 -6.57 -3.76
C THR A 48 -3.00 -5.56 -2.84
N ARG A 49 -3.80 -4.66 -2.28
CA ARG A 49 -3.33 -3.69 -1.29
C ARG A 49 -2.84 -4.38 -0.02
N GLU A 50 -3.51 -5.45 0.38
CA GLU A 50 -3.14 -6.28 1.53
C GLU A 50 -1.77 -6.93 1.33
N ASP A 51 -1.43 -7.37 0.12
CA ASP A 51 -0.10 -7.94 -0.18
C ASP A 51 1.02 -6.93 0.08
N ILE A 52 0.85 -5.69 -0.40
CA ILE A 52 1.81 -4.61 -0.17
C ILE A 52 1.96 -4.36 1.32
N ILE A 53 0.84 -4.24 2.02
CA ILE A 53 0.84 -3.85 3.44
C ILE A 53 1.38 -4.98 4.31
N ASP A 54 1.07 -6.23 4.01
CA ASP A 54 1.62 -7.37 4.72
C ASP A 54 3.15 -7.44 4.60
N VAL A 55 3.70 -7.22 3.41
CA VAL A 55 5.15 -7.13 3.21
C VAL A 55 5.72 -5.89 3.89
N PHE A 56 5.04 -4.74 3.78
CA PHE A 56 5.47 -3.47 4.37
C PHE A 56 5.59 -3.54 5.90
N TYR A 57 4.70 -4.29 6.56
CA TYR A 57 4.74 -4.50 8.01
C TYR A 57 5.45 -5.79 8.46
N ASN A 58 5.97 -6.58 7.52
CA ASN A 58 6.57 -7.90 7.78
C ASN A 58 5.61 -8.85 8.54
N ASN A 59 4.35 -8.88 8.11
CA ASN A 59 3.30 -9.69 8.70
C ASN A 59 3.50 -11.18 8.36
N LYS A 60 3.31 -12.06 9.36
CA LYS A 60 3.41 -13.52 9.21
C LYS A 60 2.02 -14.17 9.21
N ASN A 61 1.19 -13.84 8.22
CA ASN A 61 -0.18 -14.34 8.12
C ASN A 61 -0.35 -15.37 6.97
N ASN A 62 -1.57 -15.90 6.84
CA ASN A 62 -1.89 -16.89 5.80
C ASN A 62 -1.66 -16.36 4.38
N ASN A 63 -1.96 -15.08 4.13
CA ASN A 63 -1.77 -14.44 2.83
C ASN A 63 -0.29 -14.47 2.40
N VAL A 64 0.61 -14.08 3.32
CA VAL A 64 2.07 -14.11 3.11
C VAL A 64 2.58 -15.52 2.84
N ASN A 65 2.13 -16.50 3.63
CA ASN A 65 2.59 -17.88 3.50
C ASN A 65 2.09 -18.55 2.20
N GLN A 66 0.82 -18.35 1.83
CA GLN A 66 0.23 -18.96 0.63
C GLN A 66 0.79 -18.39 -0.67
N LYS A 67 1.12 -17.10 -0.68
CA LYS A 67 1.69 -16.40 -1.85
C LYS A 67 3.23 -16.37 -1.87
N ASN A 68 3.89 -17.06 -0.93
CA ASN A 68 5.35 -17.08 -0.77
C ASN A 68 5.98 -15.67 -0.64
N LEU A 69 5.27 -14.69 -0.08
CA LEU A 69 5.77 -13.31 0.04
C LEU A 69 6.93 -13.19 1.03
N ASN A 70 7.06 -14.18 1.93
CA ASN A 70 8.18 -14.29 2.87
C ASN A 70 9.52 -14.60 2.20
N LYS A 71 9.53 -14.99 0.92
CA LYS A 71 10.76 -15.24 0.14
C LYS A 71 11.32 -13.98 -0.54
N LEU A 72 10.61 -12.86 -0.50
CA LEU A 72 11.09 -11.59 -1.04
C LEU A 72 12.34 -11.13 -0.28
N SER A 73 13.35 -10.63 -0.99
CA SER A 73 14.63 -10.20 -0.41
C SER A 73 14.45 -9.20 0.75
N LEU A 74 13.57 -8.21 0.59
CA LEU A 74 13.26 -7.22 1.63
C LEU A 74 12.51 -7.79 2.84
N TYR A 75 11.85 -8.94 2.72
CA TYR A 75 11.19 -9.59 3.87
C TYR A 75 12.20 -10.11 4.90
N SER A 76 13.41 -10.47 4.43
CA SER A 76 14.51 -10.94 5.29
C SER A 76 15.20 -9.81 6.06
N GLU A 77 15.00 -8.55 5.68
CA GLU A 77 15.47 -7.37 6.41
C GLU A 77 14.58 -7.11 7.63
N ALA A 78 14.61 -8.03 8.60
CA ALA A 78 13.82 -8.03 9.83
C ALA A 78 14.01 -6.78 10.73
N ARG A 79 14.85 -5.81 10.32
CA ARG A 79 15.19 -4.61 11.07
C ARG A 79 14.40 -3.37 10.67
N ILE A 80 13.72 -3.34 9.52
CA ILE A 80 12.98 -2.14 9.09
C ILE A 80 11.55 -2.18 9.63
N GLN A 81 11.39 -1.85 10.90
CA GLN A 81 10.06 -1.58 11.47
C GLN A 81 9.66 -0.14 11.13
N THR A 82 8.54 0.02 10.43
CA THR A 82 7.94 1.34 10.19
C THR A 82 7.35 1.94 11.46
N ARG A 83 7.44 3.26 11.57
CA ARG A 83 6.78 4.06 12.61
C ARG A 83 5.30 4.32 12.33
N LEU A 84 4.83 4.01 11.12
CA LEU A 84 3.43 4.20 10.73
C LEU A 84 2.56 3.18 11.45
N ARG A 85 2.09 3.51 12.64
CA ARG A 85 1.16 2.66 13.42
C ARG A 85 -0.08 3.49 13.77
N PRO A 86 -1.28 2.88 13.80
CA PRO A 86 -1.59 1.48 13.42
C PRO A 86 -1.47 1.22 11.91
N GLN A 87 -1.64 -0.04 11.47
CA GLN A 87 -1.54 -0.45 10.05
C GLN A 87 -2.38 0.39 9.08
N LYS A 88 -3.48 0.97 9.57
CA LYS A 88 -4.31 1.92 8.82
C LYS A 88 -3.54 3.14 8.31
N VAL A 89 -2.52 3.60 9.03
CA VAL A 89 -1.66 4.71 8.60
C VAL A 89 -0.84 4.32 7.37
N GLY A 90 -0.31 3.09 7.33
CA GLY A 90 0.36 2.57 6.13
C GLY A 90 -0.60 2.46 4.94
N MET A 91 -1.86 2.09 5.17
CA MET A 91 -2.90 2.11 4.13
C MET A 91 -3.13 3.52 3.59
N TYR A 92 -3.14 4.55 4.44
CA TYR A 92 -3.26 5.94 4.00
C TYR A 92 -2.06 6.40 3.16
N LEU A 93 -0.85 5.96 3.50
CA LEU A 93 0.31 6.24 2.65
C LEU A 93 0.15 5.60 1.27
N LEU A 94 -0.32 4.35 1.21
CA LEU A 94 -0.60 3.67 -0.05
C LEU A 94 -1.69 4.40 -0.86
N ASP A 95 -2.77 4.84 -0.21
CA ASP A 95 -3.81 5.67 -0.85
C ASP A 95 -3.22 6.95 -1.44
N TRP A 96 -2.34 7.61 -0.70
CA TRP A 96 -1.70 8.83 -1.15
C TRP A 96 -0.81 8.58 -2.37
N LEU A 97 0.03 7.54 -2.34
CA LEU A 97 0.86 7.15 -3.50
C LEU A 97 0.02 6.81 -4.74
N ILE A 98 -1.15 6.20 -4.57
CA ILE A 98 -2.07 5.91 -5.69
C ILE A 98 -2.71 7.20 -6.21
N THR A 99 -3.15 8.08 -5.31
CA THR A 99 -3.80 9.36 -5.65
C THR A 99 -2.85 10.29 -6.40
N GLU A 100 -1.56 10.24 -6.08
CA GLU A 100 -0.50 11.00 -6.75
C GLU A 100 0.02 10.33 -8.03
N GLU A 101 -0.64 9.26 -8.49
CA GLU A 101 -0.28 8.49 -9.69
C GLU A 101 1.17 7.93 -9.66
N ILE A 102 1.71 7.73 -8.46
CA ILE A 102 3.02 7.10 -8.25
C ILE A 102 2.88 5.58 -8.31
N ILE A 103 1.78 5.04 -7.79
CA ILE A 103 1.41 3.62 -7.92
C ILE A 103 0.13 3.54 -8.75
N TYR A 104 0.14 2.71 -9.79
CA TYR A 104 -1.02 2.50 -10.65
C TYR A 104 -1.90 1.38 -10.11
N GLN A 105 -3.16 1.72 -9.83
CA GLN A 105 -4.19 0.78 -9.43
C GLN A 105 -5.27 0.70 -10.50
N PHE A 106 -5.65 -0.52 -10.86
CA PHE A 106 -6.81 -0.80 -11.70
C PHE A 106 -7.98 -1.27 -10.84
N ILE A 107 -9.15 -0.70 -11.10
CA ILE A 107 -10.41 -1.07 -10.45
C ILE A 107 -11.39 -1.56 -11.52
N GLU A 108 -11.70 -2.85 -11.50
CA GLU A 108 -12.73 -3.42 -12.35
C GLU A 108 -14.05 -3.48 -11.57
N LEU A 109 -15.06 -2.74 -12.02
CA LEU A 109 -16.41 -2.83 -11.47
C LEU A 109 -17.24 -3.79 -12.31
N ARG A 110 -17.83 -4.80 -11.65
CA ARG A 110 -18.68 -5.79 -12.31
C ARG A 110 -19.90 -6.10 -11.47
N ARG A 111 -21.05 -6.33 -12.12
CA ARG A 111 -22.23 -6.85 -11.43
C ARG A 111 -21.93 -8.26 -10.91
N LEU A 112 -22.43 -8.59 -9.72
CA LEU A 112 -22.25 -9.93 -9.14
C LEU A 112 -22.79 -11.03 -10.08
N ARG A 113 -23.90 -10.72 -10.76
CA ARG A 113 -24.56 -11.48 -11.84
C ARG A 113 -25.13 -10.48 -12.84
N SER A 114 -25.36 -10.88 -14.08
CA SER A 114 -25.83 -10.00 -15.15
C SER A 114 -27.11 -9.22 -14.81
N ASP A 115 -28.00 -9.83 -14.02
CA ASP A 115 -29.27 -9.31 -13.55
C ASP A 115 -29.22 -8.63 -12.16
N SER A 116 -28.09 -8.69 -11.47
CA SER A 116 -27.96 -8.16 -10.11
C SER A 116 -27.86 -6.64 -10.09
N SER A 117 -28.50 -6.01 -9.11
CA SER A 117 -28.28 -4.61 -8.74
C SER A 117 -27.03 -4.40 -7.87
N ILE A 118 -26.38 -5.49 -7.44
CA ILE A 118 -25.19 -5.46 -6.59
C ILE A 118 -23.94 -5.39 -7.48
N LEU A 119 -23.14 -4.35 -7.26
CA LEU A 119 -21.80 -4.22 -7.83
C LEU A 119 -20.77 -4.89 -6.93
N THR A 120 -19.82 -5.57 -7.56
CA THR A 120 -18.59 -6.06 -6.96
C THR A 120 -17.41 -5.42 -7.66
N TYR A 121 -16.25 -5.46 -7.03
CA TYR A 121 -15.04 -4.92 -7.64
C TYR A 121 -13.84 -5.84 -7.45
N ILE A 122 -12.89 -5.72 -8.37
CA ILE A 122 -11.53 -6.22 -8.20
C ILE A 122 -10.60 -5.01 -8.23
N CYS A 123 -9.78 -4.85 -7.19
CA CYS A 123 -8.68 -3.90 -7.18
C CYS A 123 -7.36 -4.63 -7.32
N ARG A 124 -6.55 -4.24 -8.29
CA ARG A 124 -5.20 -4.78 -8.49
C ARG A 124 -4.18 -3.70 -8.78
N ILE A 125 -2.95 -3.92 -8.35
CA ILE A 125 -1.83 -3.03 -8.63
C ILE A 125 -1.19 -3.44 -9.95
N GLU A 126 -1.05 -2.49 -10.87
CA GLU A 126 -0.58 -2.71 -12.24
C GLU A 126 0.86 -2.26 -12.45
N GLY A 127 1.31 -1.25 -11.69
CA GLY A 127 2.60 -0.65 -11.96
C GLY A 127 2.99 0.44 -10.97
N VAL A 128 4.19 0.95 -11.20
CA VAL A 128 4.79 2.09 -10.51
C VAL A 128 5.25 3.07 -11.58
N ASN A 129 5.10 4.36 -11.34
CA ASN A 129 5.60 5.40 -12.23
C ASN A 129 7.13 5.27 -12.39
N GLU A 130 7.64 5.45 -13.61
CA GLU A 130 9.07 5.34 -13.90
C GLU A 130 9.92 6.34 -13.11
N ASN A 131 9.36 7.51 -12.79
CA ASN A 131 10.02 8.57 -12.01
C ASN A 131 9.55 8.58 -10.54
N ALA A 132 9.05 7.46 -10.02
CA ALA A 132 8.41 7.39 -8.70
C ALA A 132 9.29 7.89 -7.55
N GLU A 133 10.59 7.55 -7.51
CA GLU A 133 11.48 8.04 -6.45
C GLU A 133 11.62 9.57 -6.51
N ASP A 134 11.81 10.15 -7.69
CA ASP A 134 11.93 11.61 -7.86
C ASP A 134 10.64 12.34 -7.48
N LEU A 135 9.47 11.79 -7.86
CA LEU A 135 8.16 12.34 -7.49
C LEU A 135 7.95 12.32 -5.97
N ILE A 136 8.43 11.28 -5.28
CA ILE A 136 8.41 11.21 -3.82
C ILE A 136 9.34 12.27 -3.23
N LEU A 137 10.55 12.41 -3.74
CA LEU A 137 11.52 13.39 -3.24
C LEU A 137 11.07 14.84 -3.45
N ALA A 138 10.29 15.10 -4.50
CA ALA A 138 9.76 16.43 -4.81
C ALA A 138 8.56 16.86 -3.94
N LYS A 139 7.98 15.95 -3.14
CA LYS A 139 6.78 16.18 -2.34
C LYS A 139 7.06 16.06 -0.84
N ASN A 140 6.17 16.68 -0.06
CA ASN A 140 6.17 16.56 1.39
C ASN A 140 5.20 15.44 1.82
N TRP A 141 5.70 14.46 2.58
CA TRP A 141 4.98 13.26 2.99
C TRP A 141 4.59 13.27 4.47
N ASN A 142 4.17 14.43 4.95
CA ASN A 142 3.73 14.61 6.33
C ASN A 142 2.42 13.86 6.61
N LEU A 143 2.52 12.80 7.42
CA LEU A 143 1.39 12.06 7.95
C LEU A 143 1.15 12.41 9.42
N TYR A 144 -0.13 12.50 9.78
CA TYR A 144 -0.55 12.61 11.17
C TYR A 144 -0.57 11.21 11.80
N ILE A 145 0.31 10.97 12.77
CA ILE A 145 0.38 9.73 13.54
C ILE A 145 0.13 10.02 15.02
N LYS A 146 -0.25 8.99 15.78
CA LYS A 146 -0.49 9.07 17.23
C LYS A 146 0.58 8.30 17.99
#